data_AF-A0A2E2CP69-F1
#
_entry.id   AF-A0A2E2CP69-F1
#
_cell.length_a   1.000
_cell.length_b   1.000
_cell.length_c   1.000
_cell.angle_alpha   90.00
_cell.angle_beta   90.00
_cell.angle_gamma   90.00
#
_symmetry.space_group_name_H-M   'P 1'
#
loop_
_entity.id
_entity.type
_entity.pdbx_description
1 polymer ?
#
loop_
_entity_poly.entity_id
_entity_poly.type
_entity_poly.pdbx_seq_one_letter_code
_entity_poly.pdbx_strand_id
1 'polypeptide(L)'
;MFDLRLDEIPLPASKNDREKLISWLIDTLCLHRRRGENAADDGTFSPIHRVLSEHLFMDPSKGYETRELAENLGLTPAAIHHHFVRLVSAGLVSTSSGKGWKNYYLTGGSIEKAISNMKARAQLIHSQRLEIFDEVWNRGKKVAMKIELPPDGKPSALLRVKEWGPLEEGESELSRFMADIGLLGERPGKEIAADSLSVRIFEMLLNSGAPISIDEAAKALDGPKPRVGRILERFRSTGMVERVARTDRLSTALWSAMTTQYMRRGEDWLLKKGGFERLSIPNSLLKNLKKGTCKPETIERALKSMDAKDQMLLLNLLGGRLPLGHRLVGMDVSMLKQKSMDDLNRVIRRIEKVGQLVAKNSLVA
;
A
#
# COMPACT_ATOMS: atom_id res chain seq x y z
N MET A 1 21.15 -3.49 10.47
CA MET A 1 20.52 -3.15 9.18
C MET A 1 19.18 -2.50 9.47
N PHE A 2 18.87 -1.40 8.80
CA PHE A 2 17.60 -0.68 8.97
C PHE A 2 16.45 -1.47 8.34
N ASP A 3 15.37 -1.66 9.10
CA ASP A 3 14.11 -2.28 8.67
C ASP A 3 12.98 -1.61 9.44
N LEU A 4 12.31 -0.67 8.77
CA LEU A 4 11.19 0.10 9.29
C LEU A 4 9.91 -0.39 8.62
N ARG A 5 8.90 -0.67 9.44
CA ARG A 5 7.54 -1.00 8.98
C ARG A 5 6.59 0.07 9.46
N LEU A 6 5.67 0.45 8.59
CA LEU A 6 4.73 1.53 8.82
C LEU A 6 3.34 1.11 8.39
N ASP A 7 2.39 1.25 9.29
CA ASP A 7 0.96 1.08 9.02
C ASP A 7 0.25 2.43 9.15
N GLU A 8 -0.46 2.85 8.12
CA GLU A 8 -1.16 4.12 8.12
C GLU A 8 -2.44 4.06 8.99
N ILE A 9 -2.29 4.49 10.24
CA ILE A 9 -3.37 4.58 11.21
C ILE A 9 -3.84 6.05 11.34
N PRO A 10 -5.16 6.32 11.45
CA PRO A 10 -5.67 7.64 11.80
C PRO A 10 -5.11 8.12 13.15
N LEU A 11 -4.92 9.43 13.31
CA LEU A 11 -4.44 9.98 14.58
C LEU A 11 -5.45 9.71 15.71
N PRO A 12 -4.99 9.46 16.95
CA PRO A 12 -5.87 9.23 18.08
C PRO A 12 -6.65 10.51 18.42
N ALA A 13 -7.91 10.35 18.84
CA ALA A 13 -8.76 11.48 19.24
C ALA A 13 -8.25 12.17 20.52
N SER A 14 -7.79 11.37 21.50
CA SER A 14 -7.25 11.85 22.77
C SER A 14 -5.78 12.27 22.63
N LYS A 15 -5.53 13.52 22.26
CA LYS A 15 -4.16 14.06 22.06
C LYS A 15 -3.37 14.31 23.35
N ASN A 16 -4.02 14.25 24.51
CA ASN A 16 -3.40 14.53 25.81
C ASN A 16 -3.06 13.25 26.61
N ASP A 17 -3.48 12.08 26.13
CA ASP A 17 -3.27 10.81 26.82
C ASP A 17 -1.96 10.16 26.34
N ARG A 18 -0.90 10.28 27.16
CA ARG A 18 0.44 9.78 26.84
C ARG A 18 0.43 8.29 26.48
N GLU A 19 -0.29 7.47 27.25
CA GLU A 19 -0.30 6.03 27.03
C GLU A 19 -0.96 5.68 25.69
N LYS A 20 -2.08 6.34 25.34
CA LYS A 20 -2.72 6.14 24.02
C LYS A 20 -1.83 6.60 22.86
N LEU A 21 -1.05 7.66 23.04
CA LEU A 21 -0.09 8.13 22.03
C LEU A 21 1.04 7.11 21.84
N ILE A 22 1.52 6.52 22.93
CA ILE A 22 2.54 5.46 22.88
C ILE A 22 1.96 4.21 22.19
N SER A 23 0.77 3.73 22.57
CA SER A 23 0.13 2.59 21.88
C SER A 23 -0.03 2.86 20.38
N TRP A 24 -0.44 4.07 20.00
CA TRP A 24 -0.54 4.46 18.59
C TRP A 24 0.81 4.42 17.86
N LEU A 25 1.91 4.86 18.48
CA LEU A 25 3.25 4.74 17.89
C LEU A 25 3.63 3.29 17.67
N ILE A 26 3.36 2.42 18.64
CA ILE A 26 3.75 1.00 18.57
C ILE A 26 2.98 0.27 17.48
N ASP A 27 1.69 0.58 17.31
CA ASP A 27 0.87 0.03 16.21
C ASP A 27 1.30 0.57 14.84
N THR A 28 1.53 1.88 14.73
CA THR A 28 1.96 2.54 13.48
C THR A 28 3.33 2.04 13.04
N LEU A 29 4.25 1.77 13.97
CA LEU A 29 5.59 1.24 13.69
C LEU A 29 5.65 -0.30 13.61
N CYS A 30 4.49 -0.97 13.71
CA CYS A 30 4.37 -2.43 13.69
C CYS A 30 5.32 -3.15 14.66
N LEU A 31 5.53 -2.59 15.85
CA LEU A 31 6.49 -3.11 16.82
C LEU A 31 5.97 -4.37 17.55
N HIS A 32 4.65 -4.62 17.53
CA HIS A 32 4.00 -5.86 17.99
C HIS A 32 4.00 -6.95 16.90
N ARG A 33 3.85 -8.23 17.26
CA ARG A 33 3.68 -9.30 16.25
C ARG A 33 2.21 -9.50 15.87
N ARG A 34 1.27 -9.19 16.77
CA ARG A 34 -0.19 -9.22 16.54
C ARG A 34 -0.82 -7.99 17.20
N ARG A 35 -1.77 -7.33 16.52
CA ARG A 35 -2.63 -6.32 17.16
C ARG A 35 -3.44 -7.00 18.26
N GLY A 36 -3.45 -6.44 19.46
CA GLY A 36 -4.18 -6.99 20.61
C GLY A 36 -3.49 -8.16 21.32
N GLU A 37 -2.16 -8.31 21.21
CA GLU A 37 -1.41 -9.11 22.19
C GLU A 37 -1.57 -8.45 23.57
N ASN A 38 -2.57 -8.93 24.34
CA ASN A 38 -2.73 -8.59 25.74
C ASN A 38 -1.43 -8.93 26.49
N ALA A 39 -1.11 -8.13 27.51
CA ALA A 39 0.04 -8.35 28.36
C ALA A 39 0.02 -9.79 28.92
N ALA A 40 1.20 -10.40 29.05
CA ALA A 40 1.36 -11.74 29.61
C ALA A 40 1.08 -11.81 31.12
N ASP A 41 0.49 -10.78 31.73
CA ASP A 41 0.36 -10.69 33.18
C ASP A 41 -0.66 -9.60 33.56
N ASP A 42 -1.98 -9.87 33.48
CA ASP A 42 -3.12 -9.01 33.93
C ASP A 42 -3.06 -7.49 33.64
N GLY A 43 -2.16 -7.07 32.76
CA GLY A 43 -1.74 -5.69 32.61
C GLY A 43 -2.40 -5.02 31.43
N THR A 44 -2.77 -3.76 31.62
CA THR A 44 -3.37 -2.91 30.58
C THR A 44 -2.42 -2.67 29.38
N PHE A 45 -1.10 -2.84 29.55
CA PHE A 45 -0.08 -2.46 28.56
C PHE A 45 0.92 -3.58 28.24
N SER A 46 1.28 -3.70 26.96
CA SER A 46 2.23 -4.71 26.47
C SER A 46 3.67 -4.44 26.95
N PRO A 47 4.56 -5.46 26.96
CA PRO A 47 5.95 -5.28 27.37
C PRO A 47 6.70 -4.17 26.63
N ILE A 48 6.53 -4.05 25.31
CA ILE A 48 7.13 -2.98 24.51
C ILE A 48 6.58 -1.61 24.91
N HIS A 49 5.30 -1.55 25.26
CA HIS A 49 4.68 -0.32 25.74
C HIS A 49 5.32 0.12 27.06
N ARG A 50 5.50 -0.80 28.01
CA ARG A 50 6.18 -0.50 29.28
C ARG A 50 7.64 -0.09 29.08
N VAL A 51 8.39 -0.78 28.21
CA VAL A 51 9.77 -0.41 27.83
C VAL A 51 9.85 1.03 27.30
N LEU A 52 8.88 1.44 26.48
CA LEU A 52 8.85 2.80 25.95
C LEU A 52 8.37 3.81 26.99
N SER A 53 7.25 3.51 27.68
CA SER A 53 6.60 4.44 28.59
C SER A 53 7.33 4.62 29.91
N GLU A 54 7.74 3.53 30.57
CA GLU A 54 8.34 3.57 31.93
C GLU A 54 9.85 3.80 31.91
N HIS A 55 10.51 3.60 30.76
CA HIS A 55 11.96 3.67 30.63
C HIS A 55 12.39 4.68 29.56
N LEU A 56 12.43 4.27 28.28
CA LEU A 56 13.07 5.06 27.21
C LEU A 56 12.54 6.49 27.08
N PHE A 57 11.23 6.71 27.25
CA PHE A 57 10.63 8.05 27.17
C PHE A 57 10.63 8.81 28.50
N MET A 58 10.73 8.12 29.65
CA MET A 58 10.83 8.78 30.97
C MET A 58 12.23 9.33 31.22
N ASP A 59 13.27 8.54 30.92
CA ASP A 59 14.65 8.98 31.04
C ASP A 59 15.42 8.70 29.73
N PRO A 60 15.27 9.58 28.73
CA PRO A 60 15.95 9.45 27.43
C PRO A 60 17.48 9.46 27.51
N SER A 61 18.05 9.91 28.62
CA SER A 61 19.50 10.04 28.81
C SER A 61 20.14 8.75 29.34
N LYS A 62 19.34 7.87 29.94
CA LYS A 62 19.79 6.59 30.48
C LYS A 62 19.82 5.51 29.40
N GLY A 63 20.86 4.68 29.46
CA GLY A 63 20.89 3.41 28.76
C GLY A 63 20.39 2.28 29.65
N TYR A 64 19.68 1.33 29.06
CA TYR A 64 19.14 0.16 29.74
C TYR A 64 19.75 -1.15 29.24
N GLU A 65 20.04 -2.05 30.17
CA GLU A 65 20.42 -3.42 29.86
C GLU A 65 19.20 -4.34 29.79
N THR A 66 19.26 -5.40 28.97
CA THR A 66 18.16 -6.37 28.83
C THR A 66 17.87 -7.13 30.13
N ARG A 67 18.87 -7.29 31.01
CA ARG A 67 18.71 -8.01 32.29
C ARG A 67 17.98 -7.17 33.33
N GLU A 68 18.41 -5.92 33.53
CA GLU A 68 17.74 -4.95 34.40
C GLU A 68 16.26 -4.81 34.01
N LEU A 69 15.97 -4.65 32.72
CA LEU A 69 14.59 -4.53 32.25
C LEU A 69 13.79 -5.83 32.35
N ALA A 70 14.43 -6.98 32.20
CA ALA A 70 13.78 -8.28 32.37
C ALA A 70 13.33 -8.49 33.82
N GLU A 71 14.19 -8.15 34.79
CA GLU A 71 13.85 -8.19 36.22
C GLU A 71 12.73 -7.21 36.57
N ASN A 72 12.82 -5.95 36.12
CA ASN A 72 11.81 -4.92 36.40
C ASN A 72 10.43 -5.21 35.80
N LEU A 73 10.40 -5.87 34.63
CA LEU A 73 9.17 -6.14 33.88
C LEU A 73 8.64 -7.56 34.11
N GLY A 74 9.32 -8.41 34.89
CA GLY A 74 8.92 -9.80 35.12
C GLY A 74 9.00 -10.68 33.86
N LEU A 75 9.96 -10.40 32.96
CA LEU A 75 10.09 -11.07 31.67
C LEU A 75 11.45 -11.74 31.51
N THR A 76 11.61 -12.56 30.47
CA THR A 76 12.93 -13.12 30.14
C THR A 76 13.80 -12.08 29.41
N PRO A 77 15.12 -12.07 29.63
CA PRO A 77 16.03 -11.21 28.87
C PRO A 77 15.91 -11.39 27.34
N ALA A 78 15.60 -12.60 26.88
CA ALA A 78 15.38 -12.89 25.46
C ALA A 78 14.13 -12.19 24.89
N ALA A 79 13.05 -12.11 25.66
CA ALA A 79 11.83 -11.39 25.24
C ALA A 79 12.10 -9.88 25.10
N ILE A 80 12.80 -9.28 26.07
CA ILE A 80 13.21 -7.87 26.02
C ILE A 80 14.15 -7.62 24.84
N HIS A 81 15.12 -8.51 24.61
CA HIS A 81 16.03 -8.41 23.48
C HIS A 81 15.29 -8.38 22.14
N HIS A 82 14.26 -9.21 21.94
CA HIS A 82 13.45 -9.19 20.72
C HIS A 82 12.75 -7.84 20.47
N HIS A 83 12.26 -7.18 21.53
CA HIS A 83 11.69 -5.83 21.44
C HIS A 83 12.75 -4.80 21.03
N PHE A 84 13.94 -4.85 21.63
CA PHE A 84 15.03 -3.96 21.27
C PHE A 84 15.54 -4.17 19.85
N VAL A 85 15.61 -5.42 19.35
CA VAL A 85 16.01 -5.67 17.96
C VAL A 85 15.09 -4.94 16.98
N ARG A 86 13.78 -4.90 17.24
CA ARG A 86 12.81 -4.14 16.42
C ARG A 86 12.96 -2.62 16.55
N LEU A 87 13.19 -2.12 17.77
CA LEU A 87 13.42 -0.69 17.98
C LEU A 87 14.73 -0.21 17.33
N VAL A 88 15.77 -1.04 17.37
CA VAL A 88 17.06 -0.79 16.72
C VAL A 88 16.91 -0.86 15.19
N SER A 89 16.17 -1.85 14.66
CA SER A 89 15.94 -1.94 13.21
C SER A 89 15.11 -0.76 12.68
N ALA A 90 14.13 -0.29 13.46
CA ALA A 90 13.36 0.93 13.15
C ALA A 90 14.18 2.22 13.30
N GLY A 91 15.38 2.16 13.89
CA GLY A 91 16.27 3.32 14.08
C GLY A 91 15.94 4.20 15.28
N LEU A 92 14.96 3.83 16.11
CA LEU A 92 14.59 4.60 17.30
C LEU A 92 15.57 4.42 18.46
N VAL A 93 16.18 3.24 18.55
CA VAL A 93 17.14 2.89 19.61
C VAL A 93 18.50 2.60 19.01
N SER A 94 19.54 3.05 19.70
CA SER A 94 20.93 2.75 19.41
C SER A 94 21.51 1.83 20.49
N THR A 95 22.61 1.17 20.16
CA THR A 95 23.30 0.27 21.08
C THR A 95 24.74 0.70 21.26
N SER A 96 25.21 0.75 22.50
CA SER A 96 26.64 0.83 22.82
C SER A 96 27.09 -0.49 23.45
N SER A 97 28.31 -0.91 23.12
CA SER A 97 28.91 -2.11 23.72
C SER A 97 29.91 -1.64 24.78
N GLY A 98 29.57 -1.86 26.04
CA GLY A 98 30.42 -1.56 27.20
C GLY A 98 31.20 -2.78 27.68
N LYS A 99 31.52 -2.85 28.99
CA LYS A 99 32.21 -3.96 29.68
C LYS A 99 31.46 -5.31 29.58
N GLY A 100 31.35 -5.88 28.38
CA GLY A 100 30.74 -7.19 28.11
C GLY A 100 29.23 -7.19 27.81
N TRP A 101 28.52 -6.07 28.01
CA TRP A 101 27.06 -5.99 27.85
C TRP A 101 26.64 -4.92 26.83
N LYS A 102 25.50 -5.16 26.17
CA LYS A 102 24.87 -4.20 25.26
C LYS A 102 23.95 -3.28 26.05
N ASN A 103 24.19 -1.99 25.93
CA ASN A 103 23.37 -0.95 26.51
C ASN A 103 22.49 -0.30 25.44
N TYR A 104 21.18 -0.19 25.70
CA TYR A 104 20.19 0.31 24.75
C TYR A 104 19.68 1.69 25.17
N TYR A 105 19.72 2.66 24.27
CA TYR A 105 19.31 4.04 24.54
C TYR A 105 18.65 4.69 23.32
N LEU A 106 17.87 5.75 23.52
CA LEU A 106 17.23 6.47 22.40
C LEU A 106 18.26 7.12 21.49
N THR A 107 18.11 6.92 20.18
CA THR A 107 18.97 7.54 19.17
C THR A 107 18.90 9.07 19.30
N GLY A 108 20.05 9.71 19.55
CA GLY A 108 20.11 11.16 19.74
C GLY A 108 19.66 11.68 21.10
N GLY A 109 19.28 10.81 22.05
CA GLY A 109 18.98 11.17 23.44
C GLY A 109 17.62 11.84 23.68
N SER A 110 16.71 11.83 22.69
CA SER A 110 15.30 12.19 22.89
C SER A 110 14.42 11.54 21.83
N ILE A 111 13.12 11.41 22.10
CA ILE A 111 12.16 10.85 21.14
C ILE A 111 12.10 11.67 19.84
N GLU A 112 12.17 13.00 19.94
CA GLU A 112 12.14 13.90 18.78
C GLU A 112 13.35 13.69 17.87
N LYS A 113 14.55 13.58 18.47
CA LYS A 113 15.79 13.32 17.73
C LYS A 113 15.81 11.91 17.15
N ALA A 114 15.30 10.91 17.88
CA ALA A 114 15.18 9.54 17.40
C ALA A 114 14.27 9.46 16.17
N ILE A 115 13.10 10.11 16.20
CA ILE A 115 12.17 10.17 15.06
C ILE A 115 12.79 10.94 13.90
N SER A 116 13.49 12.06 14.15
CA SER A 116 14.18 12.83 13.12
C SER A 116 15.24 12.01 12.40
N ASN A 117 16.05 11.23 13.14
CA ASN A 117 17.04 10.33 12.57
C ASN A 117 16.39 9.20 11.76
N MET A 118 15.36 8.55 12.32
CA MET A 118 14.58 7.52 11.64
C MET A 118 14.00 8.05 10.32
N LYS A 119 13.43 9.26 10.32
CA LYS A 119 12.89 9.91 9.13
C LYS A 119 13.96 10.11 8.05
N ALA A 120 15.09 10.70 8.40
CA ALA A 120 16.16 10.97 7.45
C ALA A 120 16.66 9.68 6.80
N ARG A 121 16.87 8.63 7.60
CA ARG A 121 17.28 7.31 7.10
C ARG A 121 16.20 6.66 6.23
N ALA A 122 14.94 6.70 6.67
CA ALA A 122 13.84 6.12 5.92
C ALA A 122 13.67 6.80 4.55
N GLN A 123 13.75 8.13 4.49
CA GLN A 123 13.64 8.88 3.24
C GLN A 123 14.77 8.53 2.27
N LEU A 124 16.01 8.49 2.76
CA LEU A 124 17.19 8.17 1.95
C LEU A 124 17.14 6.73 1.42
N ILE A 125 16.86 5.76 2.29
CA ILE A 125 16.81 4.35 1.90
C ILE A 125 15.66 4.14 0.91
N HIS A 126 14.47 4.68 1.19
CA HIS A 126 13.33 4.53 0.31
C HIS A 126 13.60 5.15 -1.08
N SER A 127 14.21 6.33 -1.14
CA SER A 127 14.57 6.95 -2.42
C SER A 127 15.55 6.10 -3.22
N GLN A 128 16.58 5.56 -2.57
CA GLN A 128 17.56 4.66 -3.20
C GLN A 128 16.91 3.38 -3.73
N ARG A 129 16.05 2.73 -2.93
CA ARG A 129 15.38 1.49 -3.37
C ARG A 129 14.45 1.73 -4.56
N LEU A 130 13.84 2.91 -4.66
CA LEU A 130 12.98 3.27 -5.79
C LEU A 130 13.75 3.49 -7.11
N GLU A 131 15.08 3.61 -7.10
CA GLU A 131 15.89 3.77 -8.32
C GLU A 131 15.74 2.57 -9.28
N ILE A 132 15.38 1.39 -8.77
CA ILE A 132 15.13 0.20 -9.59
C ILE A 132 14.15 0.45 -10.74
N PHE A 133 13.16 1.34 -10.57
CA PHE A 133 12.19 1.65 -11.62
C PHE A 133 12.79 2.35 -12.82
N ASP A 134 13.97 2.95 -12.72
CA ASP A 134 14.65 3.52 -13.88
C ASP A 134 15.11 2.42 -14.85
N GLU A 135 15.35 1.22 -14.34
CA GLU A 135 15.81 0.07 -15.12
C GLU A 135 14.66 -0.84 -15.56
N VAL A 136 13.71 -1.12 -14.66
CA VAL A 136 12.68 -2.15 -14.89
C VAL A 136 11.37 -1.61 -15.51
N TRP A 137 11.21 -0.30 -15.64
CA TRP A 137 9.97 0.29 -16.16
C TRP A 137 9.90 0.19 -17.69
N ASN A 138 8.94 -0.61 -18.18
CA ASN A 138 8.79 -0.88 -19.61
C ASN A 138 7.34 -0.73 -20.10
N ARG A 139 6.60 0.23 -19.54
CA ARG A 139 5.21 0.54 -19.94
C ARG A 139 5.07 1.81 -20.79
N GLY A 140 6.17 2.48 -21.12
CA GLY A 140 6.23 3.71 -21.91
C GLY A 140 6.38 5.00 -21.07
N LYS A 141 6.62 6.13 -21.74
CA LYS A 141 6.93 7.43 -21.10
C LYS A 141 5.73 8.16 -20.49
N LYS A 142 4.52 7.92 -20.99
CA LYS A 142 3.29 8.55 -20.48
C LYS A 142 2.11 7.60 -20.61
N VAL A 143 1.90 6.85 -19.54
CA VAL A 143 0.83 5.86 -19.46
C VAL A 143 -0.41 6.49 -18.86
N ALA A 144 -1.19 7.16 -19.70
CA ALA A 144 -2.50 7.67 -19.34
C ALA A 144 -3.58 6.95 -20.15
N MET A 145 -4.69 6.60 -19.51
CA MET A 145 -5.87 6.15 -20.22
C MET A 145 -6.51 7.35 -20.96
N LYS A 146 -7.21 7.10 -22.06
CA LYS A 146 -7.99 8.14 -22.77
C LYS A 146 -8.96 8.86 -21.83
N ILE A 147 -9.50 8.12 -20.87
CA ILE A 147 -10.40 8.60 -19.82
C ILE A 147 -9.80 8.15 -18.49
N GLU A 148 -9.35 9.10 -17.69
CA GLU A 148 -8.88 8.84 -16.33
C GLU A 148 -10.01 9.07 -15.33
N LEU A 149 -10.40 7.99 -14.65
CA LEU A 149 -11.32 8.03 -13.53
C LEU A 149 -10.52 7.90 -12.23
N PRO A 150 -10.98 8.50 -11.12
CA PRO A 150 -10.30 8.36 -9.84
C PRO A 150 -10.18 6.88 -9.46
N PRO A 151 -9.05 6.48 -8.84
CA PRO A 151 -8.88 5.12 -8.34
C PRO A 151 -9.98 4.70 -7.37
N ASP A 152 -10.29 3.41 -7.38
CA ASP A 152 -11.33 2.80 -6.55
C ASP A 152 -10.84 2.58 -5.12
N GLY A 153 -10.88 3.68 -4.35
CA GLY A 153 -10.45 3.74 -2.97
C GLY A 153 -8.93 3.61 -2.82
N LYS A 154 -8.39 4.31 -1.83
CA LYS A 154 -7.00 4.13 -1.39
C LYS A 154 -7.01 3.33 -0.09
N PRO A 155 -6.40 2.12 -0.04
CA PRO A 155 -6.25 1.41 1.23
C PRO A 155 -5.29 2.20 2.15
N SER A 156 -5.37 1.95 3.47
CA SER A 156 -4.31 2.39 4.39
C SER A 156 -2.96 1.89 3.89
N ALA A 157 -1.99 2.79 3.81
CA ALA A 157 -0.65 2.44 3.35
C ALA A 157 0.05 1.56 4.39
N LEU A 158 0.46 0.36 3.97
CA LEU A 158 1.37 -0.53 4.67
C LEU A 158 2.72 -0.49 3.97
N LEU A 159 3.64 0.27 4.52
CA LEU A 159 4.95 0.54 3.93
C LEU A 159 6.03 -0.24 4.68
N ARG A 160 7.04 -0.69 3.94
CA ARG A 160 8.30 -1.16 4.52
C ARG A 160 9.44 -0.39 3.88
N VAL A 161 10.39 0.01 4.71
CA VAL A 161 11.63 0.64 4.26
C VAL A 161 12.77 -0.16 4.85
N LYS A 162 13.41 -0.95 4.00
CA LYS A 162 14.51 -1.81 4.38
C LYS A 162 15.75 -1.48 3.57
N GLU A 163 16.88 -1.39 4.27
CA GLU A 163 18.19 -1.18 3.68
C GLU A 163 18.56 -2.34 2.75
N TRP A 164 19.29 -2.04 1.67
CA TRP A 164 19.74 -3.07 0.73
C TRP A 164 20.59 -4.11 1.45
N GLY A 165 20.42 -5.37 1.06
CA GLY A 165 21.23 -6.48 1.53
C GLY A 165 21.64 -7.37 0.36
N PRO A 166 22.66 -8.23 0.56
CA PRO A 166 23.13 -9.12 -0.48
C PRO A 166 22.02 -10.03 -1.00
N LEU A 167 22.07 -10.38 -2.29
CA LEU A 167 21.16 -11.34 -2.89
C LEU A 167 21.49 -12.76 -2.41
N GLU A 168 20.45 -13.52 -2.08
CA GLU A 168 20.57 -14.96 -1.79
C GLU A 168 20.29 -15.80 -3.05
N GLU A 169 20.62 -17.09 -2.98
CA GLU A 169 20.43 -18.01 -4.10
C GLU A 169 18.96 -18.09 -4.55
N GLY A 170 18.70 -17.88 -5.85
CA GLY A 170 17.36 -17.91 -6.43
C GLY A 170 16.58 -16.58 -6.35
N GLU A 171 17.14 -15.54 -5.74
CA GLU A 171 16.55 -14.21 -5.72
C GLU A 171 17.01 -13.36 -6.92
N SER A 172 16.19 -12.38 -7.31
CA SER A 172 16.56 -11.33 -8.26
C SER A 172 16.54 -9.96 -7.58
N GLU A 173 17.17 -8.95 -8.20
CA GLU A 173 17.12 -7.58 -7.66
C GLU A 173 15.67 -7.08 -7.54
N LEU A 174 14.80 -7.46 -8.48
CA LEU A 174 13.37 -7.15 -8.42
C LEU A 174 12.68 -7.84 -7.23
N SER A 175 12.91 -9.14 -7.03
CA SER A 175 12.27 -9.87 -5.94
C SER A 175 12.74 -9.38 -4.56
N ARG A 176 14.03 -9.04 -4.45
CA ARG A 176 14.60 -8.40 -3.25
C ARG A 176 13.98 -7.03 -3.01
N PHE A 177 13.89 -6.17 -4.02
CA PHE A 177 13.18 -4.89 -3.93
C PHE A 177 11.74 -5.06 -3.45
N MET A 178 11.00 -6.01 -4.03
CA MET A 178 9.63 -6.29 -3.63
C MET A 178 9.52 -6.74 -2.17
N ALA A 179 10.50 -7.49 -1.64
CA ALA A 179 10.55 -7.85 -0.23
C ALA A 179 10.83 -6.64 0.68
N ASP A 180 11.74 -5.77 0.26
CA ASP A 180 12.23 -4.63 1.03
C ASP A 180 11.20 -3.49 1.13
N ILE A 181 10.37 -3.31 0.10
CA ILE A 181 9.29 -2.31 0.08
C ILE A 181 7.96 -2.84 0.67
N GLY A 182 7.89 -4.15 0.93
CA GLY A 182 6.73 -4.80 1.56
C GLY A 182 5.72 -5.47 0.60
N LEU A 183 5.97 -5.46 -0.71
CA LEU A 183 5.11 -6.11 -1.72
C LEU A 183 4.98 -7.62 -1.51
N LEU A 184 6.00 -8.29 -0.97
CA LEU A 184 5.96 -9.73 -0.68
C LEU A 184 5.48 -10.06 0.76
N GLY A 185 5.18 -9.04 1.57
CA GLY A 185 4.82 -9.18 2.99
C GLY A 185 6.03 -9.37 3.91
N GLU A 186 5.76 -9.64 5.20
CA GLU A 186 6.81 -9.68 6.23
C GLU A 186 7.80 -10.84 6.07
N ARG A 187 7.29 -12.00 5.68
CA ARG A 187 8.03 -13.26 5.53
C ARG A 187 7.70 -13.81 4.15
N PRO A 188 8.45 -13.42 3.11
CA PRO A 188 8.12 -13.78 1.74
C PRO A 188 8.27 -15.28 1.49
N GLY A 189 9.15 -15.97 2.22
CA GLY A 189 9.36 -17.41 2.04
C GLY A 189 9.66 -17.72 0.58
N LYS A 190 8.91 -18.64 -0.03
CA LYS A 190 9.06 -19.00 -1.46
C LYS A 190 8.66 -17.88 -2.43
N GLU A 191 7.95 -16.85 -2.00
CA GLU A 191 7.55 -15.73 -2.88
C GLU A 191 8.74 -14.80 -3.23
N ILE A 192 9.88 -14.92 -2.54
CA ILE A 192 11.08 -14.15 -2.86
C ILE A 192 11.87 -14.71 -4.04
N ALA A 193 11.56 -15.93 -4.47
CA ALA A 193 12.18 -16.51 -5.66
C ALA A 193 11.86 -15.64 -6.89
N ALA A 194 12.85 -15.49 -7.78
CA ALA A 194 12.74 -14.65 -8.97
C ALA A 194 11.58 -15.06 -9.90
N ASP A 195 11.25 -16.35 -9.94
CA ASP A 195 10.20 -16.94 -10.79
C ASP A 195 8.83 -17.03 -10.08
N SER A 196 8.71 -16.49 -8.86
CA SER A 196 7.48 -16.60 -8.08
C SER A 196 6.30 -15.92 -8.76
N LEU A 197 5.08 -16.39 -8.45
CA LEU A 197 3.85 -15.79 -8.98
C LEU A 197 3.77 -14.29 -8.66
N SER A 198 4.22 -13.87 -7.47
CA SER A 198 4.20 -12.46 -7.09
C SER A 198 5.12 -11.63 -7.98
N VAL A 199 6.35 -12.08 -8.22
CA VAL A 199 7.33 -11.37 -9.06
C VAL A 199 6.81 -11.28 -10.50
N ARG A 200 6.32 -12.39 -11.07
CA ARG A 200 5.76 -12.40 -12.42
C ARG A 200 4.54 -11.50 -12.58
N ILE A 201 3.65 -11.39 -11.59
CA ILE A 201 2.54 -10.42 -11.61
C ILE A 201 3.07 -8.99 -11.62
N PHE A 202 4.10 -8.71 -10.82
CA PHE A 202 4.69 -7.38 -10.76
C PHE A 202 5.41 -7.01 -12.07
N GLU A 203 6.11 -7.95 -12.70
CA GLU A 203 6.68 -7.79 -14.05
C GLU A 203 5.59 -7.50 -15.08
N MET A 204 4.44 -8.17 -15.03
CA MET A 204 3.31 -7.84 -15.92
C MET A 204 2.87 -6.37 -15.72
N LEU A 205 2.81 -5.88 -14.49
CA LEU A 205 2.46 -4.49 -14.19
C LEU A 205 3.52 -3.49 -14.69
N LEU A 206 4.80 -3.85 -14.63
CA LEU A 206 5.92 -3.05 -15.15
C LEU A 206 5.91 -2.95 -16.68
N ASN A 207 5.44 -3.99 -17.36
CA ASN A 207 5.36 -4.07 -18.82
C ASN A 207 4.00 -3.62 -19.40
N SER A 208 2.97 -3.48 -18.58
CA SER A 208 1.63 -3.12 -19.04
C SER A 208 1.32 -1.64 -18.86
N GLY A 209 0.97 -0.98 -19.98
CA GLY A 209 0.39 0.35 -19.93
C GLY A 209 -1.02 0.35 -19.32
N ALA A 210 -1.87 -0.55 -19.83
CA ALA A 210 -3.27 -0.65 -19.44
C ALA A 210 -3.45 -1.38 -18.08
N PRO A 211 -4.54 -1.11 -17.35
CA PRO A 211 -4.84 -1.84 -16.12
C PRO A 211 -5.13 -3.32 -16.39
N ILE A 212 -4.53 -4.19 -15.60
CA ILE A 212 -4.63 -5.65 -15.74
C ILE A 212 -5.77 -6.18 -14.87
N SER A 213 -6.65 -7.01 -15.42
CA SER A 213 -7.69 -7.67 -14.62
C SER A 213 -7.14 -8.92 -13.91
N ILE A 214 -7.81 -9.35 -12.83
CA ILE A 214 -7.44 -10.57 -12.11
C ILE A 214 -7.53 -11.79 -13.06
N ASP A 215 -8.55 -11.82 -13.92
CA ASP A 215 -8.74 -12.90 -14.90
C ASP A 215 -7.64 -12.95 -15.95
N GLU A 216 -7.20 -11.80 -16.46
CA GLU A 216 -6.09 -11.71 -17.41
C GLU A 216 -4.78 -12.19 -16.78
N ALA A 217 -4.46 -11.71 -15.57
CA ALA A 217 -3.25 -12.13 -14.86
C ALA A 217 -3.27 -13.62 -14.49
N ALA A 218 -4.40 -14.14 -14.01
CA ALA A 218 -4.57 -15.56 -13.69
C ALA A 218 -4.38 -16.45 -14.93
N LYS A 219 -4.96 -16.06 -16.07
CA LYS A 219 -4.82 -16.79 -17.32
C LYS A 219 -3.39 -16.72 -17.88
N ALA A 220 -2.75 -15.56 -17.83
CA ALA A 220 -1.41 -15.37 -18.40
C ALA A 220 -0.31 -16.09 -17.62
N LEU A 221 -0.48 -16.24 -16.30
CA LEU A 221 0.53 -16.82 -15.41
C LEU A 221 0.19 -18.23 -14.92
N ASP A 222 -0.90 -18.82 -15.44
CA ASP A 222 -1.43 -20.12 -14.98
C ASP A 222 -1.60 -20.20 -13.45
N GLY A 223 -2.10 -19.09 -12.88
CA GLY A 223 -2.21 -18.89 -11.44
C GLY A 223 -3.65 -19.04 -10.93
N PRO A 224 -3.89 -19.58 -9.71
CA PRO A 224 -5.23 -19.61 -9.14
C PRO A 224 -5.80 -18.19 -8.96
N LYS A 225 -6.96 -17.91 -9.56
CA LYS A 225 -7.63 -16.59 -9.51
C LYS A 225 -7.73 -15.99 -8.09
N PRO A 226 -8.11 -16.73 -7.04
CA PRO A 226 -8.15 -16.19 -5.67
C PRO A 226 -6.77 -15.81 -5.12
N ARG A 227 -5.70 -16.49 -5.55
CA ARG A 227 -4.32 -16.18 -5.16
C ARG A 227 -3.85 -14.89 -5.83
N VAL A 228 -4.07 -14.75 -7.15
CA VAL A 228 -3.75 -13.53 -7.90
C VAL A 228 -4.46 -12.31 -7.32
N GLY A 229 -5.75 -12.44 -6.99
CA GLY A 229 -6.51 -11.36 -6.34
C GLY A 229 -5.92 -10.92 -5.00
N ARG A 230 -5.49 -11.87 -4.15
CA ARG A 230 -4.84 -11.56 -2.87
C ARG A 230 -3.47 -10.89 -3.05
N ILE A 231 -2.68 -11.31 -4.04
CA ILE A 231 -1.38 -10.70 -4.33
C ILE A 231 -1.57 -9.24 -4.78
N LEU A 232 -2.49 -8.99 -5.70
CA LEU A 232 -2.77 -7.64 -6.19
C LEU A 232 -3.28 -6.71 -5.07
N GLU A 233 -4.13 -7.20 -4.17
CA GLU A 233 -4.58 -6.39 -3.02
C GLU A 233 -3.45 -6.07 -2.04
N ARG A 234 -2.50 -7.01 -1.85
CA ARG A 234 -1.28 -6.74 -1.08
C ARG A 234 -0.40 -5.68 -1.77
N PHE A 235 -0.29 -5.73 -3.10
CA PHE A 235 0.43 -4.67 -3.81
C PHE A 235 -0.25 -3.32 -3.64
N ARG A 236 -1.60 -3.29 -3.63
CA ARG A 236 -2.36 -2.07 -3.37
C ARG A 236 -2.12 -1.52 -1.97
N SER A 237 -1.99 -2.36 -0.94
CA SER A 237 -1.72 -1.87 0.42
C SER A 237 -0.39 -1.14 0.53
N THR A 238 0.59 -1.40 -0.34
CA THR A 238 1.86 -0.63 -0.36
C THR A 238 1.74 0.76 -0.96
N GLY A 239 0.60 1.10 -1.57
CA GLY A 239 0.41 2.37 -2.28
C GLY A 239 1.07 2.45 -3.67
N MET A 240 1.78 1.41 -4.11
CA MET A 240 2.45 1.38 -5.43
C MET A 240 1.53 0.92 -6.57
N VAL A 241 0.47 0.18 -6.24
CA VAL A 241 -0.53 -0.30 -7.19
C VAL A 241 -1.87 0.31 -6.86
N GLU A 242 -2.58 0.78 -7.88
CA GLU A 242 -3.94 1.29 -7.76
C GLU A 242 -4.91 0.39 -8.53
N ARG A 243 -6.14 0.35 -8.03
CA ARG A 243 -7.26 -0.27 -8.72
C ARG A 243 -8.05 0.82 -9.42
N VAL A 244 -8.22 0.70 -10.72
CA VAL A 244 -8.87 1.71 -11.55
C VAL A 244 -9.92 1.07 -12.45
N ALA A 245 -10.94 1.85 -12.80
CA ALA A 245 -11.91 1.43 -13.79
C ALA A 245 -11.25 1.33 -15.17
N ARG A 246 -11.50 0.21 -15.86
CA ARG A 246 -10.92 -0.06 -17.18
C ARG A 246 -11.68 0.66 -18.28
N THR A 247 -11.37 1.93 -18.45
CA THR A 247 -11.97 2.76 -19.51
C THR A 247 -11.56 2.31 -20.91
N ASP A 248 -10.44 1.58 -21.04
CA ASP A 248 -10.04 0.85 -22.25
C ASP A 248 -11.06 -0.21 -22.68
N ARG A 249 -11.90 -0.69 -21.76
CA ARG A 249 -12.97 -1.67 -22.03
C ARG A 249 -14.37 -1.04 -22.13
N LEU A 250 -14.48 0.29 -22.12
CA LEU A 250 -15.77 0.99 -22.12
C LEU A 250 -16.65 0.64 -23.32
N SER A 251 -16.09 0.60 -24.53
CA SER A 251 -16.84 0.25 -25.74
C SER A 251 -17.37 -1.18 -25.70
N THR A 252 -16.59 -2.13 -25.15
CA THR A 252 -17.02 -3.52 -24.95
C THR A 252 -18.10 -3.62 -23.87
N ALA A 253 -17.96 -2.88 -22.76
CA ALA A 253 -18.95 -2.86 -21.69
C ALA A 253 -20.29 -2.27 -22.15
N LEU A 254 -20.25 -1.16 -22.89
CA LEU A 254 -21.43 -0.55 -23.52
C LEU A 254 -22.07 -1.52 -24.52
N TRP A 255 -21.28 -2.19 -25.37
CA TRP A 255 -21.78 -3.19 -26.30
C TRP A 255 -22.53 -4.31 -25.60
N SER A 256 -21.93 -4.90 -24.57
CA SER A 256 -22.54 -5.99 -23.81
C SER A 256 -23.84 -5.52 -23.14
N ALA A 257 -23.84 -4.33 -22.55
CA ALA A 257 -25.01 -3.77 -21.87
C ALA A 257 -26.14 -3.45 -22.86
N MET A 258 -25.84 -2.76 -23.97
CA MET A 258 -26.80 -2.41 -25.01
C MET A 258 -27.42 -3.66 -25.64
N THR A 259 -26.61 -4.66 -25.98
CA THR A 259 -27.08 -5.92 -26.57
C THR A 259 -27.97 -6.68 -25.59
N THR A 260 -27.55 -6.78 -24.33
CA THR A 260 -28.34 -7.48 -23.30
C THR A 260 -29.67 -6.80 -23.05
N GLN A 261 -29.70 -5.48 -22.92
CA GLN A 261 -30.93 -4.73 -22.68
C GLN A 261 -31.86 -4.74 -23.90
N TYR A 262 -31.31 -4.64 -25.12
CA TYR A 262 -32.09 -4.78 -26.35
C TYR A 262 -32.81 -6.13 -26.39
N MET A 263 -32.08 -7.22 -26.15
CA MET A 263 -32.65 -8.59 -26.18
C MET A 263 -33.70 -8.82 -25.09
N ARG A 264 -33.54 -8.19 -23.91
CA ARG A 264 -34.45 -8.40 -22.78
C ARG A 264 -35.68 -7.49 -22.78
N ARG A 265 -35.53 -6.25 -23.25
CA ARG A 265 -36.54 -5.18 -23.04
C ARG A 265 -36.96 -4.47 -24.32
N GLY A 266 -36.28 -4.74 -25.44
CA GLY A 266 -36.63 -4.19 -26.74
C GLY A 266 -36.21 -2.74 -26.96
N GLU A 267 -36.54 -2.25 -28.15
CA GLU A 267 -36.19 -0.93 -28.69
C GLU A 267 -36.77 0.23 -27.88
N ASP A 268 -38.07 0.17 -27.57
CA ASP A 268 -38.78 1.23 -26.85
C ASP A 268 -38.19 1.51 -25.46
N TRP A 269 -37.68 0.46 -24.80
CA TRP A 269 -37.04 0.61 -23.50
C TRP A 269 -35.70 1.33 -23.61
N LEU A 270 -34.89 1.03 -24.64
CA LEU A 270 -33.59 1.69 -24.84
C LEU A 270 -33.74 3.18 -25.17
N LEU A 271 -34.71 3.52 -26.02
CA LEU A 271 -35.03 4.90 -26.38
C LEU A 271 -35.38 5.72 -25.13
N LYS A 272 -36.32 5.21 -24.31
CA LYS A 272 -36.83 5.92 -23.13
C LYS A 272 -35.93 5.74 -21.90
N LYS A 273 -36.00 4.57 -21.25
CA LYS A 273 -35.35 4.30 -19.96
C LYS A 273 -33.86 3.99 -20.09
N GLY A 274 -33.42 3.47 -21.24
CA GLY A 274 -32.01 3.18 -21.52
C GLY A 274 -31.18 4.41 -21.91
N GLY A 275 -31.80 5.59 -22.02
CA GLY A 275 -31.10 6.86 -22.18
C GLY A 275 -30.68 7.22 -23.59
N PHE A 276 -31.12 6.49 -24.63
CA PHE A 276 -30.73 6.80 -26.01
C PHE A 276 -31.30 8.15 -26.49
N GLU A 277 -32.55 8.47 -26.15
CA GLU A 277 -33.11 9.79 -26.46
C GLU A 277 -32.47 10.88 -25.61
N ARG A 278 -32.34 10.64 -24.30
CA ARG A 278 -31.78 11.61 -23.34
C ARG A 278 -30.35 12.03 -23.68
N LEU A 279 -29.53 11.10 -24.15
CA LEU A 279 -28.13 11.34 -24.49
C LEU A 279 -27.92 11.54 -26.00
N SER A 280 -29.00 11.66 -26.78
CA SER A 280 -28.94 11.88 -28.23
C SER A 280 -28.04 10.86 -28.96
N ILE A 281 -28.14 9.58 -28.57
CA ILE A 281 -27.34 8.50 -29.12
C ILE A 281 -27.71 8.29 -30.60
N PRO A 282 -26.73 8.14 -31.51
CA PRO A 282 -27.02 7.98 -32.94
C PRO A 282 -27.96 6.80 -33.24
N ASN A 283 -29.05 7.07 -33.98
CA ASN A 283 -30.02 6.06 -34.42
C ASN A 283 -29.41 4.93 -35.25
N SER A 284 -28.21 5.12 -35.79
CA SER A 284 -27.42 4.08 -36.46
C SER A 284 -27.09 2.92 -35.52
N LEU A 285 -26.91 3.16 -34.21
CA LEU A 285 -26.67 2.11 -33.22
C LEU A 285 -27.90 1.22 -33.01
N LEU A 286 -29.10 1.81 -32.93
CA LEU A 286 -30.35 1.05 -32.84
C LEU A 286 -30.57 0.16 -34.07
N LYS A 287 -30.33 0.72 -35.27
CA LYS A 287 -30.40 -0.06 -36.52
C LYS A 287 -29.41 -1.24 -36.52
N ASN A 288 -28.20 -1.04 -36.01
CA ASN A 288 -27.18 -2.08 -35.95
C ASN A 288 -27.49 -3.15 -34.88
N LEU A 289 -28.07 -2.76 -33.75
CA LEU A 289 -28.57 -3.69 -32.73
C LEU A 289 -29.71 -4.55 -33.29
N LYS A 290 -30.66 -3.94 -34.01
CA LYS A 290 -31.78 -4.64 -34.66
C LYS A 290 -31.32 -5.65 -35.72
N LYS A 291 -30.27 -5.31 -36.46
CA LYS A 291 -29.66 -6.21 -37.47
C LYS A 291 -28.70 -7.24 -36.89
N GLY A 292 -28.41 -7.21 -35.59
CA GLY A 292 -27.41 -8.10 -34.96
C GLY A 292 -25.96 -7.86 -35.41
N THR A 293 -25.67 -6.72 -36.03
CA THR A 293 -24.33 -6.38 -36.58
C THR A 293 -23.53 -5.46 -35.66
N CYS A 294 -24.06 -5.15 -34.48
CA CYS A 294 -23.39 -4.31 -33.50
C CYS A 294 -22.15 -5.03 -32.93
N LYS A 295 -21.00 -4.37 -32.97
CA LYS A 295 -19.72 -4.84 -32.38
C LYS A 295 -19.11 -3.70 -31.53
N PRO A 296 -18.16 -4.00 -30.62
CA PRO A 296 -17.50 -2.96 -29.81
C PRO A 296 -16.90 -1.81 -30.65
N GLU A 297 -16.33 -2.11 -31.82
CA GLU A 297 -15.72 -1.11 -32.71
C GLU A 297 -16.77 -0.20 -33.37
N THR A 298 -18.00 -0.69 -33.54
CA THR A 298 -19.14 0.10 -34.04
C THR A 298 -19.56 1.13 -33.00
N ILE A 299 -19.49 0.77 -31.71
CA ILE A 299 -19.82 1.66 -30.60
C ILE A 299 -18.74 2.68 -30.37
N GLU A 300 -17.46 2.28 -30.41
CA GLU A 300 -16.34 3.23 -30.31
C GLU A 300 -16.43 4.29 -31.41
N ARG A 301 -16.78 3.89 -32.65
CA ARG A 301 -16.99 4.84 -33.76
C ARG A 301 -18.20 5.73 -33.56
N ALA A 302 -19.34 5.16 -33.17
CA ALA A 302 -20.59 5.91 -33.03
C ALA A 302 -20.57 6.90 -31.85
N LEU A 303 -19.85 6.57 -30.77
CA LEU A 303 -19.75 7.40 -29.57
C LEU A 303 -18.47 8.24 -29.51
N LYS A 304 -17.68 8.28 -30.60
CA LYS A 304 -16.38 8.99 -30.64
C LYS A 304 -16.50 10.49 -30.31
N SER A 305 -17.61 11.12 -30.70
CA SER A 305 -17.89 12.54 -30.44
C SER A 305 -18.53 12.79 -29.08
N MET A 306 -18.91 11.74 -28.35
CA MET A 306 -19.55 11.85 -27.05
C MET A 306 -18.49 11.88 -25.96
N ASP A 307 -18.65 12.76 -24.97
CA ASP A 307 -17.69 12.86 -23.90
C ASP A 307 -17.66 11.59 -23.02
N ALA A 308 -16.59 11.46 -22.24
CA ALA A 308 -16.39 10.32 -21.35
C ALA A 308 -17.50 10.18 -20.30
N LYS A 309 -18.05 11.30 -19.84
CA LYS A 309 -18.99 11.38 -18.72
C LYS A 309 -20.36 10.89 -19.15
N ASP A 310 -20.78 11.25 -20.35
CA ASP A 310 -22.01 10.81 -20.99
C ASP A 310 -21.93 9.34 -21.38
N GLN A 311 -20.75 8.84 -21.81
CA GLN A 311 -20.57 7.41 -22.09
C GLN A 311 -20.70 6.58 -20.81
N MET A 312 -20.16 7.09 -19.70
CA MET A 312 -20.32 6.47 -18.37
C MET A 312 -21.76 6.56 -17.85
N LEU A 313 -22.44 7.67 -18.08
CA LEU A 313 -23.86 7.83 -17.74
C LEU A 313 -24.73 6.85 -18.53
N LEU A 314 -24.49 6.70 -19.83
CA LEU A 314 -25.16 5.70 -20.67
C LEU A 314 -24.95 4.30 -20.12
N LEU A 315 -23.72 3.93 -19.78
CA LEU A 315 -23.41 2.62 -19.20
C LEU A 315 -24.21 2.37 -17.91
N ASN A 316 -24.29 3.38 -17.05
CA ASN A 316 -25.06 3.32 -15.80
C ASN A 316 -26.57 3.18 -16.05
N LEU A 317 -27.14 3.92 -17.01
CA LEU A 317 -28.56 3.82 -17.38
C LEU A 317 -28.92 2.43 -17.95
N LEU A 318 -27.97 1.79 -18.62
CA LEU A 318 -28.10 0.42 -19.13
C LEU A 318 -27.87 -0.65 -18.05
N GLY A 319 -27.53 -0.25 -16.81
CA GLY A 319 -27.22 -1.14 -15.70
C GLY A 319 -25.87 -1.85 -15.83
N GLY A 320 -24.98 -1.36 -16.70
CA GLY A 320 -23.62 -1.87 -16.85
C GLY A 320 -22.67 -1.27 -15.82
N ARG A 321 -21.49 -1.90 -15.65
CA ARG A 321 -20.38 -1.40 -14.84
C ARG A 321 -19.07 -1.65 -15.57
N LEU A 322 -18.10 -0.76 -15.38
CA LEU A 322 -16.76 -1.01 -15.89
C LEU A 322 -16.07 -2.08 -15.04
N PRO A 323 -15.34 -3.02 -15.67
CA PRO A 323 -14.48 -3.93 -14.92
C PRO A 323 -13.35 -3.12 -14.27
N LEU A 324 -12.92 -3.58 -13.10
CA LEU A 324 -11.78 -3.01 -12.40
C LEU A 324 -10.49 -3.73 -12.85
N GLY A 325 -9.41 -2.97 -12.94
CA GLY A 325 -8.06 -3.48 -13.21
C GLY A 325 -7.04 -2.84 -12.28
N HIS A 326 -5.86 -3.44 -12.24
CA HIS A 326 -4.74 -3.01 -11.41
C HIS A 326 -3.63 -2.45 -12.29
N ARG A 327 -3.02 -1.34 -11.88
CA ARG A 327 -1.85 -0.77 -12.55
C ARG A 327 -0.92 -0.14 -11.52
N LEU A 328 0.34 0.05 -11.92
CA LEU A 328 1.26 0.90 -11.15
C LEU A 328 0.76 2.33 -11.11
N VAL A 329 0.95 2.95 -9.95
CA VAL A 329 0.52 4.30 -9.65
C VAL A 329 1.35 5.32 -10.41
N GLY A 330 0.68 6.33 -10.99
CA GLY A 330 1.35 7.35 -11.81
C GLY A 330 1.46 6.97 -13.29
N MET A 331 1.64 7.98 -14.14
CA MET A 331 1.77 7.82 -15.60
C MET A 331 3.23 7.58 -16.03
N ASP A 332 4.19 7.89 -15.17
CA ASP A 332 5.62 7.77 -15.40
C ASP A 332 6.35 7.38 -14.09
N VAL A 333 7.64 7.05 -14.22
CA VAL A 333 8.50 6.66 -13.11
C VAL A 333 8.61 7.76 -12.06
N SER A 334 8.76 9.01 -12.49
CA SER A 334 8.91 10.17 -11.59
C SER A 334 7.69 10.34 -10.67
N MET A 335 6.48 10.24 -11.22
CA MET A 335 5.25 10.31 -10.44
C MET A 335 5.07 9.10 -9.52
N LEU A 336 5.47 7.90 -9.94
CA LEU A 336 5.43 6.73 -9.07
C LEU A 336 6.33 6.94 -7.86
N LYS A 337 7.58 7.37 -8.09
CA LYS A 337 8.56 7.67 -7.05
C LYS A 337 8.03 8.75 -6.11
N GLN A 338 7.52 9.85 -6.66
CA GLN A 338 6.95 10.95 -5.88
C GLN A 338 5.78 10.49 -5.02
N LYS A 339 4.81 9.76 -5.58
CA LYS A 339 3.65 9.29 -4.82
C LYS A 339 4.04 8.30 -3.71
N SER A 340 5.01 7.43 -3.97
CA SER A 340 5.55 6.52 -2.94
C SER A 340 6.24 7.29 -1.81
N MET A 341 7.03 8.31 -2.14
CA MET A 341 7.64 9.22 -1.15
C MET A 341 6.59 10.04 -0.39
N ASP A 342 5.54 10.52 -1.05
CA ASP A 342 4.45 11.26 -0.42
C ASP A 342 3.69 10.42 0.60
N ASP A 343 3.48 9.14 0.31
CA ASP A 343 2.89 8.18 1.24
C ASP A 343 3.76 7.96 2.48
N LEU A 344 5.07 7.74 2.29
CA LEU A 344 6.03 7.64 3.39
C LEU A 344 6.04 8.92 4.24
N ASN A 345 6.14 10.08 3.59
CA ASN A 345 6.16 11.39 4.25
C ASN A 345 4.87 11.66 5.03
N ARG A 346 3.70 11.25 4.50
CA ARG A 346 2.41 11.40 5.17
C ARG A 346 2.39 10.63 6.50
N VAL A 347 2.85 9.37 6.50
CA VAL A 347 2.88 8.56 7.72
C VAL A 347 3.91 9.11 8.72
N ILE A 348 5.13 9.44 8.25
CA ILE A 348 6.18 10.00 9.10
C ILE A 348 5.75 11.32 9.75
N ARG A 349 5.08 12.22 9.02
CA ARG A 349 4.57 13.49 9.60
C ARG A 349 3.60 13.26 10.77
N ARG A 350 2.80 12.19 10.72
CA ARG A 350 1.92 11.81 11.85
C ARG A 350 2.74 11.31 13.04
N ILE A 351 3.78 10.50 12.78
CA ILE A 351 4.71 10.02 13.80
C ILE A 351 5.46 11.18 14.46
N GLU A 352 5.99 12.13 13.69
CA GLU A 352 6.64 13.35 14.22
C GLU A 352 5.71 14.11 15.16
N LYS A 353 4.45 14.32 14.73
CA LYS A 353 3.44 15.01 15.55
C LYS A 353 3.15 14.27 16.85
N VAL A 354 3.01 12.96 16.81
CA VAL A 354 2.76 12.15 18.02
C VAL A 354 3.99 12.13 18.93
N GLY A 355 5.20 12.03 18.37
CA GLY A 355 6.45 12.11 19.12
C GLY A 355 6.61 13.42 19.90
N GLN A 356 6.26 14.56 19.30
CA GLN A 356 6.23 15.86 19.98
C GLN A 356 5.22 15.89 21.14
N LEU A 357 4.03 15.30 20.96
CA LEU A 357 3.02 15.22 22.02
C LEU A 357 3.48 14.33 23.18
N VAL A 358 4.12 13.19 22.88
CA VAL A 358 4.71 12.30 23.89
C VAL A 358 5.82 13.01 24.66
N ALA A 359 6.72 13.72 23.97
CA ALA A 359 7.78 14.49 24.59
C ALA A 359 7.23 15.58 25.54
N LYS A 360 6.23 16.34 25.09
CA LYS A 360 5.60 17.39 25.89
C LYS A 360 4.95 16.85 27.17
N ASN A 361 4.30 15.69 27.08
CA ASN A 361 3.63 15.05 28.22
C ASN A 361 4.62 14.33 29.17
N SER A 362 5.90 14.21 28.80
CA SER A 362 6.95 13.64 29.65
C SER A 362 7.61 14.69 30.56
N LEU A 363 7.44 15.98 30.27
CA LEU A 363 7.99 17.10 31.06
C LEU A 363 7.05 17.60 32.18
N VAL A 364 5.85 17.02 32.28
CA VAL A 364 4.76 17.46 33.20
C VAL A 364 4.51 16.44 34.33
N ALA A 365 5.15 15.28 34.27
CA ALA A 365 5.18 14.26 35.33
C ALA A 365 6.55 14.26 35.99
#